data_AF-A0A529A7G7-F1
#
_entry.id   AF-A0A529A7G7-F1
#
_cell.length_a   1.000
_cell.length_b   1.000
_cell.length_c   1.000
_cell.angle_alpha   90.00
_cell.angle_beta   90.00
_cell.angle_gamma   90.00
#
_symmetry.space_group_name_H-M   'P 1'
#
loop_
_entity.id
_entity.type
_entity.pdbx_description
1 polymer ?
#
loop_
_entity_poly.entity_id
_entity_poly.type
_entity_poly.pdbx_seq_one_letter_code
_entity_poly.pdbx_strand_id
1 'polypeptide(L)'
;MQKRLHGIFFALLLSSTLIPAAAQMSAKGKISGKDFDNAAAEQAERYLEEGRETFRFDTFGSEDFWGGKLKLHEAIAGEKLGGTGPGLSPQKALELGLKVDVNAIPKDVADALNKGAVDLADPASTLVLLRANAVVGVTGFFAEDGKTLTSVGIQCAVCHSTVDDAYAPGIGQRLDGWPNRDLNIGAIVALAPDLTAFTEMLQISEAEVKKAVEAWGPGKFDAELNLDGKAFRPDGKTAATLNPPAFGLAGVNNHTWTGAWGTVSYWNAYVGNLEMHGKGVF
;
A
#
# COMPACT_ATOMS: atom_id res chain seq x y z
N MET A 1 -57.56 19.65 -60.47
CA MET A 1 -57.42 19.90 -61.92
C MET A 1 -55.99 20.36 -62.18
N GLN A 2 -55.07 19.49 -62.58
CA GLN A 2 -54.86 18.90 -63.92
C GLN A 2 -54.18 19.89 -64.90
N LYS A 3 -52.91 19.58 -65.26
CA LYS A 3 -52.21 19.65 -66.58
C LYS A 3 -50.71 19.93 -66.37
N ARG A 4 -49.83 18.94 -66.59
CA ARG A 4 -49.09 18.57 -67.84
C ARG A 4 -48.08 19.64 -68.27
N LEU A 5 -46.76 19.44 -68.12
CA LEU A 5 -45.80 18.61 -68.89
C LEU A 5 -45.13 19.39 -70.05
N HIS A 6 -43.82 19.15 -70.19
CA HIS A 6 -42.81 19.57 -71.21
C HIS A 6 -42.14 20.93 -70.90
N GLY A 7 -40.82 21.06 -70.76
CA GLY A 7 -39.66 20.22 -71.05
C GLY A 7 -38.56 21.18 -71.51
N ILE A 8 -37.32 21.00 -71.05
CA ILE A 8 -36.04 21.30 -71.74
C ILE A 8 -34.91 20.98 -70.75
N PHE A 9 -34.11 19.99 -71.13
CA PHE A 9 -32.80 19.67 -70.56
C PHE A 9 -31.80 20.77 -70.94
N PHE A 10 -31.06 21.33 -69.98
CA PHE A 10 -29.58 21.34 -69.99
C PHE A 10 -28.99 22.02 -68.75
N ALA A 11 -28.00 21.34 -68.17
CA ALA A 11 -26.87 21.83 -67.36
C ALA A 11 -27.12 22.49 -65.99
N LEU A 12 -26.57 21.88 -64.92
CA LEU A 12 -25.38 22.39 -64.23
C LEU A 12 -24.90 21.43 -63.12
N LEU A 13 -23.67 20.92 -63.29
CA LEU A 13 -22.62 20.72 -62.26
C LEU A 13 -22.90 19.79 -61.06
N LEU A 14 -22.56 18.50 -61.24
CA LEU A 14 -21.99 17.67 -60.17
C LEU A 14 -20.54 18.10 -59.92
N SER A 15 -20.29 18.97 -58.93
CA SER A 15 -18.96 19.07 -58.32
C SER A 15 -18.89 18.07 -57.18
N SER A 16 -18.55 16.83 -57.48
CA SER A 16 -17.96 15.93 -56.50
C SER A 16 -16.64 16.54 -56.07
N THR A 17 -16.62 17.16 -54.90
CA THR A 17 -15.38 17.56 -54.23
C THR A 17 -14.62 16.28 -53.90
N LEU A 18 -13.69 15.94 -54.80
CA LEU A 18 -12.61 15.01 -54.55
C LEU A 18 -11.85 15.57 -53.33
N ILE A 19 -12.03 14.92 -52.18
CA ILE A 19 -11.11 15.10 -51.05
C ILE A 19 -9.73 14.73 -51.62
N PRO A 20 -8.76 15.67 -51.65
CA PRO A 20 -7.45 15.36 -52.18
C PRO A 20 -6.85 14.25 -51.31
N ALA A 21 -6.59 13.09 -51.92
CA ALA A 21 -5.88 11.96 -51.34
C ALA A 21 -4.47 12.32 -50.80
N ALA A 22 -4.01 13.55 -51.04
CA ALA A 22 -2.78 14.11 -50.52
C ALA A 22 -2.82 14.44 -49.01
N ALA A 23 -3.99 14.52 -48.37
CA ALA A 23 -4.07 14.75 -46.91
C ALA A 23 -3.80 13.48 -46.07
N GLN A 24 -3.60 12.32 -46.70
CA GLN A 24 -3.41 11.03 -46.03
C GLN A 24 -1.99 10.48 -46.11
N MET A 25 -1.05 11.25 -46.66
CA MET A 25 0.38 10.94 -46.63
C MET A 25 1.10 11.92 -45.69
N SER A 26 0.73 11.91 -44.41
CA SER A 26 1.69 12.29 -43.39
C SER A 26 2.87 11.34 -43.54
N ALA A 27 4.05 11.88 -43.88
CA ALA A 27 5.27 11.11 -43.93
C ALA A 27 5.43 10.41 -42.58
N LYS A 28 5.16 9.11 -42.54
CA LYS A 28 5.56 8.22 -41.46
C LYS A 28 7.08 8.38 -41.40
N GLY A 29 7.57 9.27 -40.53
CA GLY A 29 8.98 9.34 -40.21
C GLY A 29 9.38 7.90 -39.90
N LYS A 30 10.42 7.39 -40.59
CA LYS A 30 10.93 6.05 -40.31
C LYS A 30 11.51 6.08 -38.90
N ILE A 31 10.68 5.84 -37.89
CA ILE A 31 11.12 5.49 -36.54
C ILE A 31 12.05 4.30 -36.75
N SER A 32 13.32 4.48 -36.44
CA SER A 32 14.28 3.39 -36.58
C SER A 32 13.97 2.32 -35.54
N GLY A 33 14.38 1.06 -35.80
CA GLY A 33 14.25 0.01 -34.78
C GLY A 33 14.91 0.41 -33.46
N LYS A 34 16.04 1.14 -33.53
CA LYS A 34 16.73 1.70 -32.36
C LYS A 34 15.88 2.71 -31.57
N ASP A 35 15.14 3.56 -32.26
CA ASP A 35 14.27 4.54 -31.58
C ASP A 35 13.10 3.83 -30.87
N PHE A 36 12.59 2.73 -31.44
CA PHE A 36 11.58 1.90 -30.81
C PHE A 36 12.13 1.16 -29.58
N ASP A 37 13.32 0.55 -29.69
CA ASP A 37 13.97 -0.16 -28.59
C ASP A 37 14.26 0.78 -27.41
N ASN A 38 14.73 2.00 -27.70
CA ASN A 38 14.95 3.03 -26.68
C ASN A 38 13.63 3.42 -25.98
N ALA A 39 12.56 3.67 -26.74
CA ALA A 39 11.26 4.01 -26.16
C ALA A 39 10.70 2.88 -25.28
N ALA A 40 10.92 1.61 -25.67
CA ALA A 40 10.53 0.46 -24.86
C ALA A 40 11.33 0.37 -23.55
N ALA A 41 12.64 0.67 -23.59
CA ALA A 41 13.48 0.70 -22.39
C ALA A 41 13.06 1.83 -21.43
N GLU A 42 12.86 3.05 -21.93
CA GLU A 42 12.38 4.20 -21.15
C GLU A 42 11.01 3.92 -20.52
N GLN A 43 10.12 3.23 -21.26
CA GLN A 43 8.83 2.80 -20.75
C GLN A 43 8.95 1.79 -19.61
N ALA A 44 9.86 0.82 -19.73
CA ALA A 44 10.09 -0.19 -18.71
C ALA A 44 10.67 0.43 -17.43
N GLU A 45 11.65 1.33 -17.55
CA GLU A 45 12.22 2.07 -16.42
C GLU A 45 11.14 2.88 -15.69
N ARG A 46 10.28 3.58 -16.44
CA ARG A 46 9.20 4.35 -15.84
C ARG A 46 8.20 3.49 -15.06
N TYR A 47 7.78 2.35 -15.61
CA TYR A 47 6.87 1.44 -14.90
C TYR A 47 7.50 0.83 -13.65
N LEU A 48 8.81 0.57 -13.66
CA LEU A 48 9.52 0.12 -12.46
C LEU A 48 9.56 1.19 -11.38
N GLU A 49 9.76 2.46 -11.76
CA GLU A 49 9.73 3.58 -10.80
C GLU A 49 8.33 3.82 -10.26
N GLU A 50 7.32 3.90 -11.13
CA GLU A 50 5.91 4.05 -10.73
C GLU A 50 5.48 2.91 -9.78
N GLY A 51 5.82 1.66 -10.11
CA GLY A 51 5.51 0.51 -9.25
C GLY A 51 6.23 0.57 -7.90
N ARG A 52 7.47 1.06 -7.86
CA ARG A 52 8.22 1.26 -6.61
C ARG A 52 7.58 2.35 -5.75
N GLU A 53 7.21 3.48 -6.34
CA GLU A 53 6.53 4.57 -5.65
C GLU A 53 5.18 4.10 -5.07
N THR A 54 4.36 3.39 -5.86
CA THR A 54 3.13 2.78 -5.36
C THR A 54 3.39 1.82 -4.22
N PHE A 55 4.35 0.89 -4.37
CA PHE A 55 4.68 -0.09 -3.35
C PHE A 55 5.14 0.55 -2.03
N ARG A 56 5.91 1.63 -2.11
CA ARG A 56 6.51 2.30 -0.95
C ARG A 56 5.61 3.32 -0.29
N PHE A 57 4.71 3.97 -1.03
CA PHE A 57 4.08 5.20 -0.56
C PHE A 57 2.56 5.23 -0.69
N ASP A 58 1.96 4.44 -1.58
CA ASP A 58 0.51 4.43 -1.75
C ASP A 58 -0.17 3.67 -0.61
N THR A 59 -1.02 4.37 0.14
CA THR A 59 -1.84 3.76 1.20
C THR A 59 -3.12 3.15 0.64
N PHE A 60 -3.44 3.42 -0.62
CA PHE A 60 -4.72 3.12 -1.26
C PHE A 60 -5.92 3.68 -0.49
N GLY A 61 -5.77 4.72 0.34
CA GLY A 61 -6.87 5.22 1.17
C GLY A 61 -7.19 4.38 2.41
N SER A 62 -6.28 3.47 2.78
CA SER A 62 -6.44 2.57 3.95
C SER A 62 -6.54 3.33 5.28
N GLU A 63 -6.14 4.60 5.33
CA GLU A 63 -6.22 5.44 6.51
C GLU A 63 -7.65 5.68 7.02
N ASP A 64 -8.66 5.57 6.16
CA ASP A 64 -10.07 5.60 6.58
C ASP A 64 -10.42 4.42 7.49
N PHE A 65 -9.78 3.27 7.27
CA PHE A 65 -9.99 2.08 8.09
C PHE A 65 -9.06 2.08 9.30
N TRP A 66 -7.74 2.14 9.09
CA TRP A 66 -6.75 1.98 10.17
C TRP A 66 -6.72 3.16 11.14
N GLY A 67 -6.78 4.39 10.63
CA GLY A 67 -6.90 5.56 11.48
C GLY A 67 -8.34 5.95 11.76
N GLY A 68 -9.25 5.88 10.77
CA GLY A 68 -10.64 6.30 10.94
C GLY A 68 -11.48 5.33 11.78
N LYS A 69 -11.57 4.05 11.39
CA LYS A 69 -12.38 3.06 12.11
C LYS A 69 -11.68 2.49 13.33
N LEU A 70 -10.42 2.05 13.18
CA LEU A 70 -9.70 1.39 14.27
C LEU A 70 -9.07 2.37 15.26
N LYS A 71 -8.93 3.64 14.87
CA LYS A 71 -8.30 4.70 15.69
C LYS A 71 -6.87 4.38 16.12
N LEU A 72 -6.13 3.64 15.28
CA LEU A 72 -4.79 3.18 15.63
C LEU A 72 -3.82 4.35 15.88
N HIS A 73 -4.04 5.48 15.22
CA HIS A 73 -3.30 6.72 15.45
C HIS A 73 -3.40 7.22 16.90
N GLU A 74 -4.53 7.02 17.59
CA GLU A 74 -4.68 7.38 19.00
C GLU A 74 -3.82 6.48 19.89
N ALA A 75 -3.80 5.17 19.65
CA ALA A 75 -2.94 4.24 20.39
C ALA A 75 -1.45 4.49 20.16
N ILE A 76 -1.09 4.92 18.94
CA ILE A 76 0.28 5.31 18.60
C ILE A 76 0.69 6.58 19.36
N ALA A 77 -0.17 7.61 19.35
CA ALA A 77 0.11 8.87 20.04
C ALA A 77 0.12 8.73 21.56
N GLY A 78 -0.85 8.01 22.13
CA GLY A 78 -1.06 7.92 23.57
C GLY A 78 -1.63 9.20 24.18
N GLU A 79 -2.09 9.09 25.43
CA GLU A 79 -2.82 10.16 26.14
C GLU A 79 -2.05 11.48 26.22
N LYS A 80 -0.72 11.41 26.41
CA LYS A 80 0.14 12.60 26.51
C LYS A 80 0.21 13.43 25.23
N LEU A 81 -0.11 12.83 24.08
CA LEU A 81 -0.05 13.44 22.76
C LEU A 81 -1.43 13.52 22.10
N GLY A 82 -2.50 13.41 22.90
CA GLY A 82 -3.89 13.56 22.45
C GLY A 82 -4.56 12.28 21.93
N GLY A 83 -3.93 11.12 22.12
CA GLY A 83 -4.47 9.81 21.79
C GLY A 83 -4.99 9.04 23.02
N THR A 84 -4.91 7.71 22.94
CA THR A 84 -5.48 6.77 23.93
C THR A 84 -4.41 5.81 24.43
N GLY A 85 -4.36 5.54 25.74
CA GLY A 85 -3.39 4.62 26.34
C GLY A 85 -1.95 5.18 26.43
N PRO A 86 -0.94 4.31 26.62
CA PRO A 86 0.43 4.73 26.93
C PRO A 86 1.20 5.32 25.74
N GLY A 87 0.70 5.17 24.52
CA GLY A 87 1.44 5.50 23.30
C GLY A 87 2.38 4.38 22.85
N LEU A 88 2.74 4.38 21.57
CA LEU A 88 3.69 3.44 20.99
C LEU A 88 5.05 4.10 20.84
N SER A 89 6.03 3.70 21.64
CA SER A 89 7.42 4.19 21.51
C SER A 89 8.16 3.51 20.36
N PRO A 90 9.26 4.11 19.84
CA PRO A 90 10.07 3.47 18.80
C PRO A 90 10.59 2.09 19.21
N GLN A 91 11.00 1.92 20.47
CA GLN A 91 11.46 0.63 20.97
C GLN A 91 10.35 -0.43 20.88
N LYS A 92 9.12 -0.10 21.30
CA LYS A 92 7.99 -1.03 21.20
C LYS A 92 7.55 -1.27 19.75
N ALA A 93 7.63 -0.26 18.89
CA ALA A 93 7.37 -0.42 17.46
C ALA A 93 8.36 -1.41 16.82
N LEU A 94 9.65 -1.31 17.15
CA LEU A 94 10.68 -2.25 16.67
C LEU A 94 10.47 -3.68 17.23
N GLU A 95 10.06 -3.82 18.49
CA GLU A 95 9.68 -5.12 19.08
C GLU A 95 8.48 -5.76 18.36
N LEU A 96 7.56 -4.94 17.83
CA LEU A 96 6.44 -5.39 16.98
C LEU A 96 6.86 -5.65 15.53
N GLY A 97 8.14 -5.48 15.19
CA GLY A 97 8.71 -5.75 13.87
C GLY A 97 8.51 -4.64 12.84
N LEU A 98 8.03 -3.45 13.25
CA LEU A 98 8.09 -2.27 12.38
C LEU A 98 9.56 -1.90 12.13
N LYS A 99 9.84 -1.32 10.96
CA LYS A 99 11.21 -1.00 10.53
C LYS A 99 11.35 0.50 10.30
N VAL A 100 12.57 1.01 10.46
CA VAL A 100 12.90 2.42 10.24
C VAL A 100 13.93 2.57 9.13
N ASP A 101 13.59 3.34 8.10
CA ASP A 101 14.47 3.68 6.98
C ASP A 101 15.35 4.88 7.32
N VAL A 102 16.64 4.65 7.47
CA VAL A 102 17.61 5.71 7.82
C VAL A 102 17.74 6.78 6.74
N ASN A 103 17.42 6.46 5.48
CA ASN A 103 17.53 7.43 4.38
C ASN A 103 16.37 8.45 4.39
N ALA A 104 15.26 8.13 5.06
CA ALA A 104 14.12 9.01 5.22
C ALA A 104 14.25 9.95 6.44
N ILE A 105 15.16 9.64 7.37
CA ILE A 105 15.36 10.44 8.59
C ILE A 105 16.04 11.78 8.21
N PRO A 106 15.41 12.94 8.52
CA PRO A 106 16.03 14.24 8.34
C PRO A 106 17.35 14.37 9.08
N LYS A 107 18.31 15.12 8.52
CA LYS A 107 19.67 15.22 9.06
C LYS A 107 19.70 15.66 10.52
N ASP A 108 18.85 16.60 10.92
CA ASP A 108 18.73 17.08 12.30
C ASP A 108 18.23 16.00 13.26
N VAL A 109 17.26 15.18 12.84
CA VAL A 109 16.79 14.02 13.62
C VAL A 109 17.87 12.95 13.73
N ALA A 110 18.58 12.65 12.64
CA ALA A 110 19.70 11.72 12.65
C ALA A 110 20.84 12.20 13.57
N ASP A 111 21.17 13.49 13.53
CA ASP A 111 22.18 14.09 14.40
C ASP A 111 21.75 14.05 15.89
N ALA A 112 20.45 14.16 16.19
CA ALA A 112 19.89 14.00 17.53
C ALA A 112 19.93 12.54 18.01
N LEU A 113 19.56 11.58 17.16
CA LEU A 113 19.68 10.14 17.43
C LEU A 113 21.13 9.75 17.75
N ASN A 114 22.09 10.19 16.93
CA ASN A 114 23.52 9.90 17.11
C ASN A 114 24.11 10.49 18.40
N LYS A 115 23.49 11.53 18.96
CA LYS A 115 23.88 12.14 20.24
C LYS A 115 23.17 11.52 21.44
N GLY A 116 22.30 10.53 21.23
CA GLY A 116 21.45 9.95 22.27
C GLY A 116 20.41 10.92 22.83
N ALA A 117 20.08 11.98 22.08
CA ALA A 117 19.14 13.02 22.50
C ALA A 117 17.68 12.66 22.17
N VAL A 118 17.45 11.59 21.41
CA VAL A 118 16.12 11.06 21.10
C VAL A 118 15.85 9.85 22.01
N ASP A 119 14.83 9.96 22.85
CA ASP A 119 14.40 8.87 23.71
C ASP A 119 13.56 7.87 22.91
N LEU A 120 14.09 6.66 22.68
CA LEU A 120 13.39 5.58 21.99
C LEU A 120 12.29 4.94 22.86
N ALA A 121 12.20 5.29 24.14
CA ALA A 121 11.11 4.90 25.01
C ALA A 121 9.96 5.92 25.03
N ASP A 122 10.14 7.11 24.45
CA ASP A 122 9.10 8.15 24.37
C ASP A 122 8.24 7.99 23.09
N PRO A 123 6.90 7.82 23.20
CA PRO A 123 5.99 7.84 22.06
C PRO A 123 6.10 9.08 21.17
N ALA A 124 6.55 10.24 21.69
CA ALA A 124 6.75 11.44 20.88
C ALA A 124 7.77 11.22 19.76
N SER A 125 8.79 10.38 19.99
CA SER A 125 9.79 10.01 18.99
C SER A 125 9.19 9.22 17.83
N THR A 126 8.15 8.41 18.06
CA THR A 126 7.42 7.71 16.99
C THR A 126 6.72 8.70 16.06
N LEU A 127 6.10 9.75 16.62
CA LEU A 127 5.44 10.78 15.82
C LEU A 127 6.45 11.59 14.98
N VAL A 128 7.68 11.79 15.47
CA VAL A 128 8.76 12.39 14.68
C VAL A 128 9.14 11.49 13.50
N LEU A 129 9.28 10.18 13.72
CA LEU A 129 9.61 9.23 12.66
C LEU A 129 8.49 9.10 11.61
N LEU A 130 7.23 9.09 12.04
CA LEU A 130 6.07 9.06 11.12
C LEU A 130 5.99 10.32 10.28
N ARG A 131 6.23 11.51 10.87
CA ARG A 131 6.29 12.78 10.14
C ARG A 131 7.42 12.82 9.11
N ALA A 132 8.55 12.19 9.44
CA ALA A 132 9.67 12.01 8.53
C ALA A 132 9.40 10.95 7.43
N ASN A 133 8.25 10.27 7.47
CA ASN A 133 7.96 9.12 6.61
C ASN A 133 9.04 8.02 6.71
N ALA A 134 9.64 7.88 7.90
CA ALA A 134 10.76 6.98 8.14
C ALA A 134 10.32 5.59 8.63
N VAL A 135 9.08 5.43 9.09
CA VAL A 135 8.53 4.10 9.42
C VAL A 135 8.16 3.39 8.12
N VAL A 136 8.86 2.30 7.81
CA VAL A 136 8.68 1.58 6.55
C VAL A 136 7.27 1.01 6.48
N GLY A 137 6.52 1.42 5.45
CA GLY A 137 5.19 0.88 5.19
C GLY A 137 4.04 1.56 5.94
N VAL A 138 4.30 2.62 6.71
CA VAL A 138 3.29 3.32 7.51
C VAL A 138 3.38 4.83 7.26
N THR A 139 2.29 5.41 6.76
CA THR A 139 2.16 6.86 6.63
C THR A 139 1.36 7.43 7.78
N GLY A 140 1.91 8.44 8.46
CA GLY A 140 1.17 9.25 9.43
C GLY A 140 0.53 10.47 8.78
N PHE A 141 -0.74 10.70 9.06
CA PHE A 141 -1.47 11.91 8.64
C PHE A 141 -1.60 12.84 9.83
N PHE A 142 -1.23 14.10 9.65
CA PHE A 142 -1.19 15.09 10.71
C PHE A 142 -2.13 16.25 10.43
N ALA A 143 -2.65 16.87 11.49
CA ALA A 143 -3.45 18.09 11.41
C ALA A 143 -2.64 19.27 10.86
N GLU A 144 -3.31 20.38 10.57
CA GLU A 144 -2.70 21.62 10.07
C GLU A 144 -1.64 22.21 11.01
N ASP A 145 -1.73 21.92 12.31
CA ASP A 145 -0.71 22.30 13.30
C ASP A 145 0.64 21.58 13.09
N GLY A 146 0.66 20.61 12.18
CA GLY A 146 1.71 19.64 11.98
C GLY A 146 1.79 18.62 13.10
N LYS A 147 1.52 18.94 14.36
CA LYS A 147 1.90 18.13 15.53
C LYS A 147 0.98 16.96 15.80
N THR A 148 -0.31 17.14 15.60
CA THR A 148 -1.33 16.18 16.03
C THR A 148 -1.52 15.10 14.97
N LEU A 149 -1.25 13.84 15.31
CA LEU A 149 -1.50 12.70 14.44
C LEU A 149 -3.01 12.43 14.40
N THR A 150 -3.62 12.48 13.22
CA THR A 150 -5.08 12.37 13.01
C THR A 150 -5.49 11.07 12.33
N SER A 151 -4.56 10.40 11.65
CA SER A 151 -4.80 9.10 11.02
C SER A 151 -3.49 8.40 10.70
N VAL A 152 -3.56 7.12 10.38
CA VAL A 152 -2.43 6.32 9.85
C VAL A 152 -2.94 5.40 8.75
N GLY A 153 -2.16 5.27 7.68
CA GLY A 153 -2.40 4.33 6.59
C GLY A 153 -1.21 3.39 6.42
N ILE A 154 -1.45 2.23 5.80
CA ILE A 154 -0.42 1.21 5.55
C ILE A 154 -0.18 1.02 4.06
N GLN A 155 1.03 0.58 3.70
CA GLN A 155 1.48 0.37 2.33
C GLN A 155 1.94 -1.09 2.15
N CYS A 156 2.07 -1.56 0.91
CA CYS A 156 2.61 -2.89 0.60
C CYS A 156 3.96 -3.15 1.30
N ALA A 157 4.78 -2.10 1.39
CA ALA A 157 6.10 -2.15 2.02
C ALA A 157 6.10 -2.58 3.50
N VAL A 158 4.99 -2.46 4.24
CA VAL A 158 4.96 -2.84 5.67
C VAL A 158 5.23 -4.33 5.86
N CYS A 159 4.63 -5.17 5.00
CA CYS A 159 4.77 -6.62 5.02
C CYS A 159 5.92 -7.11 4.12
N HIS A 160 6.19 -6.39 3.03
CA HIS A 160 7.09 -6.82 1.96
C HIS A 160 8.41 -6.05 1.90
N SER A 161 8.78 -5.32 2.95
CA SER A 161 10.13 -4.74 3.07
C SER A 161 10.71 -5.01 4.45
N THR A 162 12.03 -5.14 4.50
CA THR A 162 12.79 -5.04 5.75
C THR A 162 13.89 -3.99 5.57
N VAL A 163 14.80 -3.88 6.54
CA VAL A 163 16.01 -3.07 6.43
C VAL A 163 17.26 -3.93 6.63
N ASP A 164 18.41 -3.40 6.26
CA ASP A 164 19.72 -4.08 6.37
C ASP A 164 20.33 -4.08 7.78
N ASP A 165 19.64 -3.50 8.77
CA ASP A 165 20.08 -3.35 10.16
C ASP A 165 21.45 -2.64 10.33
N ALA A 166 21.90 -1.87 9.33
CA ALA A 166 23.23 -1.26 9.34
C ALA A 166 23.44 -0.23 10.46
N TYR A 167 22.34 0.32 11.02
CA TYR A 167 22.39 1.26 12.13
C TYR A 167 22.12 0.58 13.47
N ALA A 168 21.01 -0.17 13.55
CA ALA A 168 20.60 -0.96 14.71
C ALA A 168 19.62 -2.05 14.25
N PRO A 169 19.33 -3.09 15.05
CA PRO A 169 18.28 -4.06 14.71
C PRO A 169 16.94 -3.36 14.42
N GLY A 170 16.40 -3.57 13.21
CA GLY A 170 15.19 -2.93 12.70
C GLY A 170 15.36 -1.51 12.16
N ILE A 171 16.59 -0.97 12.11
CA ILE A 171 16.91 0.37 11.61
C ILE A 171 18.07 0.29 10.60
N GLY A 172 17.80 0.68 9.35
CA GLY A 172 18.80 0.57 8.29
C GLY A 172 18.29 1.05 6.94
N GLN A 173 19.00 0.69 5.87
CA GLN A 173 18.58 0.98 4.50
C GLN A 173 17.49 0.00 4.08
N ARG A 174 16.46 0.53 3.41
CA ARG A 174 15.32 -0.26 2.96
C ARG A 174 15.71 -1.34 1.95
N LEU A 175 15.20 -2.55 2.18
CA LEU A 175 15.30 -3.71 1.31
C LEU A 175 13.89 -4.07 0.82
N ASP A 176 13.47 -3.46 -0.29
CA ASP A 176 12.15 -3.73 -0.88
C ASP A 176 12.05 -5.15 -1.42
N GLY A 177 10.87 -5.74 -1.26
CA GLY A 177 10.53 -7.09 -1.68
C GLY A 177 11.05 -8.19 -0.76
N TRP A 178 11.87 -7.86 0.23
CA TRP A 178 12.25 -8.78 1.30
C TRP A 178 11.12 -8.86 2.32
N PRO A 179 10.65 -10.06 2.70
CA PRO A 179 9.50 -10.18 3.59
C PRO A 179 9.86 -9.74 5.00
N ASN A 180 9.02 -8.91 5.61
CA ASN A 180 9.15 -8.57 7.01
C ASN A 180 8.72 -9.77 7.87
N ARG A 181 9.70 -10.55 8.34
CA ARG A 181 9.49 -11.74 9.16
C ARG A 181 9.30 -11.46 10.63
N ASP A 182 9.54 -10.22 11.05
CA ASP A 182 9.42 -9.80 12.44
C ASP A 182 8.06 -9.13 12.70
N LEU A 183 7.42 -8.58 11.65
CA LEU A 183 6.17 -7.83 11.77
C LEU A 183 5.08 -8.66 12.45
N ASN A 184 4.62 -8.20 13.61
CA ASN A 184 3.53 -8.80 14.34
C ASN A 184 2.22 -8.03 14.07
N ILE A 185 1.61 -8.33 12.92
CA ILE A 185 0.39 -7.67 12.44
C ILE A 185 -0.74 -7.82 13.46
N GLY A 186 -0.89 -9.01 14.03
CA GLY A 186 -1.95 -9.28 15.00
C GLY A 186 -1.83 -8.48 16.28
N ALA A 187 -0.61 -8.37 16.83
CA ALA A 187 -0.37 -7.52 18.00
C ALA A 187 -0.59 -6.04 17.69
N ILE A 188 -0.24 -5.56 16.48
CA ILE A 188 -0.51 -4.18 16.06
C ILE A 188 -2.02 -3.92 15.98
N VAL A 189 -2.80 -4.83 15.37
CA VAL A 189 -4.27 -4.74 15.35
C VAL A 189 -4.83 -4.70 16.77
N ALA A 190 -4.32 -5.53 17.68
CA ALA A 190 -4.79 -5.61 19.06
C ALA A 190 -4.55 -4.33 19.89
N LEU A 191 -3.65 -3.42 19.44
CA LEU A 191 -3.46 -2.09 20.04
C LEU A 191 -4.60 -1.12 19.72
N ALA A 192 -5.41 -1.39 18.70
CA ALA A 192 -6.47 -0.49 18.26
C ALA A 192 -7.47 -0.19 19.39
N PRO A 193 -7.78 1.09 19.66
CA PRO A 193 -8.79 1.47 20.63
C PRO A 193 -10.21 1.02 20.26
N ASP A 194 -10.48 0.84 18.96
CA ASP A 194 -11.79 0.43 18.46
C ASP A 194 -11.63 -0.79 17.52
N LEU A 195 -12.19 -1.93 17.93
CA LEU A 195 -12.20 -3.16 17.12
C LEU A 195 -13.59 -3.48 16.58
N THR A 196 -14.53 -2.53 16.62
CA THR A 196 -15.92 -2.72 16.18
C THR A 196 -16.00 -3.21 14.74
N ALA A 197 -15.13 -2.69 13.86
CA ALA A 197 -15.08 -3.15 12.48
C ALA A 197 -14.78 -4.65 12.34
N PHE A 198 -13.95 -5.21 13.22
CA PHE A 198 -13.65 -6.65 13.24
C PHE A 198 -14.74 -7.45 13.94
N THR A 199 -15.30 -6.97 15.05
CA THR A 199 -16.38 -7.67 15.75
C THR A 199 -17.63 -7.77 14.88
N GLU A 200 -17.97 -6.73 14.13
CA GLU A 200 -19.05 -6.74 13.14
C GLU A 200 -18.75 -7.65 11.95
N MET A 201 -17.52 -7.64 11.43
CA MET A 201 -17.14 -8.51 10.31
C MET A 201 -17.21 -10.00 10.70
N LEU A 202 -16.69 -10.33 11.88
CA LEU A 202 -16.51 -11.72 12.33
C LEU A 202 -17.67 -12.23 13.19
N GLN A 203 -18.58 -11.35 13.63
CA GLN A 203 -19.71 -11.68 14.51
C GLN A 203 -19.26 -12.36 15.81
N ILE A 204 -18.15 -11.89 16.39
CA ILE A 204 -17.56 -12.38 17.65
C ILE A 204 -17.25 -11.21 18.59
N SER A 205 -16.99 -11.49 19.86
CA SER A 205 -16.62 -10.46 20.84
C SER A 205 -15.24 -9.87 20.56
N GLU A 206 -14.98 -8.65 21.07
CA GLU A 206 -13.67 -8.02 20.97
C GLU A 206 -12.54 -8.88 21.58
N ALA A 207 -12.83 -9.57 22.69
CA ALA A 207 -11.88 -10.47 23.32
C ALA A 207 -11.52 -11.66 22.41
N GLU A 208 -12.49 -12.17 21.63
CA GLU A 208 -12.27 -13.21 20.65
C GLU A 208 -11.52 -12.69 19.43
N VAL A 209 -11.78 -11.46 18.97
CA VAL A 209 -10.99 -10.79 17.92
C VAL A 209 -9.53 -10.70 18.34
N LYS A 210 -9.24 -10.16 19.53
CA LYS A 210 -7.87 -10.04 20.06
C LYS A 210 -7.18 -11.40 20.12
N LYS A 211 -7.86 -12.40 20.68
CA LYS A 211 -7.33 -13.78 20.73
C LYS A 211 -7.05 -14.35 19.33
N ALA A 212 -7.90 -14.06 18.35
CA ALA A 212 -7.74 -14.52 16.97
C ALA A 212 -6.50 -13.90 16.30
N VAL A 213 -6.39 -12.57 16.34
CA VAL A 213 -5.30 -11.86 15.67
C VAL A 213 -3.96 -12.08 16.38
N GLU A 214 -3.92 -12.12 17.70
CA GLU A 214 -2.70 -12.39 18.47
C GLU A 214 -2.14 -13.80 18.24
N ALA A 215 -2.98 -14.76 17.82
CA ALA A 215 -2.55 -16.11 17.53
C ALA A 215 -1.71 -16.23 16.24
N TRP A 216 -1.67 -15.21 15.39
CA TRP A 216 -0.90 -15.23 14.14
C TRP A 216 0.62 -15.26 14.39
N GLY A 217 1.08 -14.42 15.31
CA GLY A 217 2.49 -14.24 15.65
C GLY A 217 3.31 -13.49 14.60
N PRO A 218 4.62 -13.27 14.87
CA PRO A 218 5.51 -12.51 13.98
C PRO A 218 5.64 -13.11 12.56
N GLY A 219 5.66 -12.22 11.57
CA GLY A 219 5.90 -12.54 10.16
C GLY A 219 4.78 -13.33 9.51
N LYS A 220 3.58 -13.32 10.11
CA LYS A 220 2.40 -14.07 9.66
C LYS A 220 1.13 -13.25 9.79
N PHE A 221 0.16 -13.58 8.95
CA PHE A 221 -1.23 -13.16 9.11
C PHE A 221 -2.16 -14.16 8.43
N ASP A 222 -3.43 -14.10 8.81
CA ASP A 222 -4.49 -14.87 8.18
C ASP A 222 -5.17 -14.05 7.08
N ALA A 223 -4.73 -14.27 5.85
CA ALA A 223 -5.19 -13.55 4.67
C ALA A 223 -6.60 -13.95 4.21
N GLU A 224 -7.23 -14.91 4.88
CA GLU A 224 -8.55 -15.42 4.52
C GLU A 224 -9.62 -15.03 5.55
N LEU A 225 -9.22 -14.40 6.65
CA LEU A 225 -10.10 -14.15 7.81
C LEU A 225 -11.32 -13.29 7.44
N ASN A 226 -11.14 -12.28 6.59
CA ASN A 226 -12.21 -11.43 6.07
C ASN A 226 -13.12 -12.12 5.04
N LEU A 227 -12.69 -13.25 4.45
CA LEU A 227 -13.46 -14.03 3.48
C LEU A 227 -14.27 -15.13 4.14
N ASP A 228 -13.64 -15.90 5.02
CA ASP A 228 -14.26 -17.10 5.58
C ASP A 228 -14.79 -16.91 7.02
N GLY A 229 -14.37 -15.83 7.69
CA GLY A 229 -14.78 -15.49 9.06
C GLY A 229 -14.24 -16.45 10.13
N LYS A 230 -13.25 -17.30 9.82
CA LYS A 230 -12.78 -18.37 10.71
C LYS A 230 -11.45 -18.01 11.37
N ALA A 231 -11.55 -17.47 12.58
CA ALA A 231 -10.40 -17.20 13.44
C ALA A 231 -9.47 -18.42 13.68
N PHE A 232 -10.04 -19.63 13.70
CA PHE A 232 -9.28 -20.86 13.97
C PHE A 232 -9.69 -21.99 13.04
N ARG A 233 -8.70 -22.81 12.68
CA ARG A 233 -8.90 -24.08 11.99
C ARG A 233 -9.66 -25.08 12.89
N PRO A 234 -10.24 -26.15 12.33
CA PRO A 234 -10.92 -27.20 13.11
C PRO A 234 -10.05 -27.88 14.19
N ASP A 235 -8.72 -27.85 14.04
CA ASP A 235 -7.75 -28.38 15.01
C ASP A 235 -7.39 -27.38 16.13
N GLY A 236 -8.02 -26.20 16.15
CA GLY A 236 -7.80 -25.13 17.13
C GLY A 236 -6.57 -24.27 16.87
N LYS A 237 -5.84 -24.49 15.77
CA LYS A 237 -4.66 -23.68 15.39
C LYS A 237 -5.06 -22.51 14.49
N THR A 238 -4.23 -21.49 14.43
CA THR A 238 -4.39 -20.37 13.47
C THR A 238 -4.22 -20.85 12.02
N ALA A 239 -4.95 -20.25 11.08
CA ALA A 239 -4.74 -20.42 9.64
C ALA A 239 -3.66 -19.46 9.07
N ALA A 240 -3.08 -18.60 9.91
CA ALA A 240 -2.09 -17.62 9.48
C ALA A 240 -0.92 -18.24 8.73
N THR A 241 -0.60 -17.64 7.58
CA THR A 241 0.53 -18.03 6.75
C THR A 241 1.64 -16.98 6.83
N LEU A 242 2.82 -17.37 6.41
CA LEU A 242 4.03 -16.54 6.39
C LEU A 242 3.89 -15.38 5.40
N ASN A 243 4.34 -14.17 5.76
CA ASN A 243 4.44 -13.04 4.82
C ASN A 243 5.34 -13.43 3.63
N PRO A 244 4.85 -13.52 2.38
CA PRO A 244 5.67 -14.01 1.29
C PRO A 244 6.71 -12.97 0.85
N PRO A 245 7.89 -13.39 0.33
CA PRO A 245 8.77 -12.45 -0.35
C PRO A 245 8.07 -11.87 -1.59
N ALA A 246 8.44 -10.68 -2.03
CA ALA A 246 8.13 -10.17 -3.37
C ALA A 246 9.40 -10.07 -4.26
N PHE A 247 10.58 -10.17 -3.65
CA PHE A 247 11.87 -10.25 -4.35
C PHE A 247 12.19 -11.69 -4.77
N GLY A 248 12.84 -11.84 -5.93
CA GLY A 248 13.35 -13.14 -6.40
C GLY A 248 12.28 -14.12 -6.89
N LEU A 249 11.05 -13.64 -7.15
CA LEU A 249 9.91 -14.48 -7.56
C LEU A 249 9.66 -14.54 -9.07
N ALA A 250 10.64 -14.16 -9.90
CA ALA A 250 10.51 -14.28 -11.34
C ALA A 250 10.19 -15.73 -11.75
N GLY A 251 9.04 -15.94 -12.41
CA GLY A 251 8.55 -17.27 -12.82
C GLY A 251 7.75 -18.03 -11.76
N VAL A 252 7.53 -17.47 -10.57
CA VAL A 252 6.66 -18.03 -9.53
C VAL A 252 5.27 -17.42 -9.65
N ASN A 253 4.24 -18.26 -9.82
CA ASN A 253 2.85 -17.81 -10.00
C ASN A 253 1.99 -17.96 -8.73
N ASN A 254 2.52 -18.58 -7.67
CA ASN A 254 1.84 -18.67 -6.38
C ASN A 254 2.13 -17.39 -5.58
N HIS A 255 1.09 -16.82 -4.98
CA HIS A 255 1.18 -15.59 -4.19
C HIS A 255 1.00 -15.79 -2.69
N THR A 256 0.50 -16.95 -2.24
CA THR A 256 0.58 -17.38 -0.84
C THR A 256 1.47 -18.62 -0.70
N TRP A 257 1.89 -18.93 0.54
CA TRP A 257 2.70 -20.13 0.82
C TRP A 257 1.94 -21.45 0.58
N THR A 258 0.62 -21.41 0.56
CA THR A 258 -0.26 -22.58 0.53
C THR A 258 -0.98 -22.74 -0.81
N GLY A 259 -0.90 -21.78 -1.73
CA GLY A 259 -1.51 -21.89 -3.04
C GLY A 259 -1.57 -20.58 -3.84
N ALA A 260 -2.36 -20.61 -4.91
CA ALA A 260 -2.65 -19.46 -5.75
C ALA A 260 -4.16 -19.37 -6.01
N TRP A 261 -4.73 -18.19 -5.76
CA TRP A 261 -6.05 -17.75 -6.19
C TRP A 261 -5.92 -16.63 -7.21
N GLY A 262 -5.95 -16.96 -8.51
CA GLY A 262 -5.80 -15.96 -9.57
C GLY A 262 -4.35 -15.54 -9.84
N THR A 263 -4.20 -14.42 -10.57
CA THR A 263 -2.89 -13.87 -10.97
C THR A 263 -2.28 -13.03 -9.86
N VAL A 264 -0.99 -12.67 -9.98
CA VAL A 264 -0.34 -11.71 -9.05
C VAL A 264 -1.08 -10.37 -9.02
N SER A 265 -1.57 -9.89 -10.18
CA SER A 265 -2.37 -8.65 -10.23
C SER A 265 -3.69 -8.79 -9.48
N TYR A 266 -4.38 -9.94 -9.61
CA TYR A 266 -5.59 -10.21 -8.84
C TYR A 266 -5.30 -10.22 -7.34
N TRP A 267 -4.25 -10.93 -6.91
CA TRP A 267 -3.85 -10.98 -5.51
C TRP A 267 -3.46 -9.61 -4.95
N ASN A 268 -2.72 -8.80 -5.71
CA ASN A 268 -2.34 -7.46 -5.26
C ASN A 268 -3.58 -6.56 -5.11
N ALA A 269 -4.57 -6.67 -6.01
CA ALA A 269 -5.83 -5.96 -5.87
C ALA A 269 -6.65 -6.46 -4.67
N TYR A 270 -6.63 -7.77 -4.39
CA TYR A 270 -7.26 -8.35 -3.21
C TYR A 270 -6.64 -7.78 -1.93
N VAL A 271 -5.31 -7.85 -1.80
CA VAL A 271 -4.59 -7.38 -0.63
C VAL A 271 -4.75 -5.87 -0.45
N GLY A 272 -4.56 -5.08 -1.51
CA GLY A 272 -4.65 -3.62 -1.45
C GLY A 272 -6.04 -3.13 -1.05
N ASN A 273 -7.11 -3.76 -1.53
CA ASN A 273 -8.48 -3.29 -1.27
C ASN A 273 -9.13 -3.96 -0.06
N LEU A 274 -8.95 -5.28 0.14
CA LEU A 274 -9.70 -6.03 1.14
C LEU A 274 -8.90 -6.35 2.41
N GLU A 275 -7.60 -6.66 2.32
CA GLU A 275 -6.75 -6.93 3.50
C GLU A 275 -6.23 -5.63 4.13
N MET A 276 -5.68 -4.75 3.29
CA MET A 276 -5.21 -3.45 3.73
C MET A 276 -6.36 -2.46 3.95
N HIS A 277 -7.59 -2.82 3.56
CA HIS A 277 -8.77 -1.97 3.61
C HIS A 277 -8.63 -0.66 2.83
N GLY A 278 -7.95 -0.71 1.68
CA GLY A 278 -7.90 0.40 0.73
C GLY A 278 -9.20 0.63 -0.04
N LYS A 279 -9.16 1.62 -0.92
CA LYS A 279 -10.23 2.08 -1.80
C LYS A 279 -9.83 1.76 -3.23
N GLY A 280 -10.67 1.01 -3.91
CA GLY A 280 -10.46 0.64 -5.30
C GLY A 280 -11.52 -0.36 -5.76
N VAL A 281 -11.30 -0.92 -6.95
CA VAL A 281 -12.19 -1.91 -7.54
C VAL A 281 -11.57 -3.29 -7.34
N PHE A 282 -12.34 -4.20 -6.76
CA PHE A 282 -12.03 -5.61 -6.62
C PHE A 282 -13.24 -6.46 -7.01
#